data_AF-A0A453G2Q7-F1
#
_entry.id   AF-A0A453G2Q7-F1
#
_cell.length_a   1.000
_cell.length_b   1.000
_cell.length_c   1.000
_cell.angle_alpha   90.00
_cell.angle_beta   90.00
_cell.angle_gamma   90.00
#
_symmetry.space_group_name_H-M   'P 1'
#
loop_
_entity.id
_entity.type
_entity.pdbx_description
1 polymer ?
#
loop_
_entity_poly.entity_id
_entity_poly.type
_entity_poly.pdbx_seq_one_letter_code
_entity_poly.pdbx_strand_id
1 'polypeptide(L)'
;MVVNGRPLKKARTRAEARDFAGFPAATDGGAVGTFREAVRGFLARHARLLPLPSIFSPAAAAAPPHLLTWRVSLRVGEEGAEEDAGGCGVELNVVEEDVLRSRSVYCDQCRVVGWSGHPVCGKRYHFIIENDSIQMAGRRRTCCLRCGTPMAAAESRCLLCNFDMEGEELEECGYLHLDDSSHLLHAVVHANGYGHLLRVNGREGGSRHLTGRDIMSFWDRLCKVLHVRKVTVMDISKKQGMDYRLLHAITTGHPWYGEWGYKFGAGSFAHTSDTYQEAVDVLSGIHLALYSSHRSPIRTPLQNTIALYWSLSDRQLVTVRDLFRFIMHLLHQARKDAETSKPAMDEHREVESNVLCMWTNEDINRAEAAMLKVLRAVQAGRWVSWRALRGAASKAVDSQELLDYSLRGLRGKLMDDGHFIAVRCNTETSAIEYR
;
A
#
# COMPACT_ATOMS: atom_id res chain seq x y z
N MET A 1 -51.83 27.05 -35.45
CA MET A 1 -51.47 25.91 -34.58
C MET A 1 -49.99 26.00 -34.28
N VAL A 2 -49.62 26.43 -33.07
CA VAL A 2 -48.22 26.51 -32.62
C VAL A 2 -48.10 25.54 -31.44
N VAL A 3 -47.41 24.43 -31.67
CA VAL A 3 -47.22 23.36 -30.68
C VAL A 3 -46.03 23.76 -29.80
N ASN A 4 -46.33 24.30 -28.61
CA ASN A 4 -45.33 24.52 -27.56
C ASN A 4 -44.96 23.17 -26.93
N GLY A 5 -43.81 22.62 -27.34
CA GLY A 5 -43.21 21.44 -26.72
C GLY A 5 -42.76 21.75 -25.28
N ARG A 6 -43.36 21.06 -24.30
CA ARG A 6 -42.92 21.10 -22.89
C ARG A 6 -41.49 20.56 -22.78
N PRO A 7 -40.60 21.18 -21.99
CA PRO A 7 -39.29 20.59 -21.72
C PRO A 7 -39.48 19.33 -20.86
N LEU A 8 -39.00 18.20 -21.37
CA LEU A 8 -38.92 16.93 -20.64
C LEU A 8 -38.08 17.15 -19.38
N LYS A 9 -38.73 17.03 -18.21
CA LYS A 9 -38.07 16.92 -16.92
C LYS A 9 -37.11 15.74 -16.98
N LYS A 10 -35.80 15.99 -17.16
CA LYS A 10 -34.77 14.97 -16.92
C LYS A 10 -34.87 14.58 -15.45
N ALA A 11 -35.37 13.38 -15.20
CA ALA A 11 -35.34 12.78 -13.87
C ALA A 11 -33.89 12.78 -13.39
N ARG A 12 -33.65 13.47 -12.29
CA ARG A 12 -32.33 13.58 -11.65
C ARG A 12 -32.10 12.26 -10.92
N THR A 13 -31.60 11.25 -11.64
CA THR A 13 -31.22 9.95 -11.08
C THR A 13 -30.17 10.19 -10.02
N ARG A 14 -30.49 9.84 -8.77
CA ARG A 14 -29.51 9.74 -7.68
C ARG A 14 -28.48 8.71 -8.15
N ALA A 15 -27.25 9.12 -8.43
CA ALA A 15 -26.19 8.20 -8.83
C ALA A 15 -25.98 7.21 -7.68
N GLU A 16 -26.45 5.98 -7.86
CA GLU A 16 -26.29 4.91 -6.87
C GLU A 16 -24.81 4.61 -6.71
N ALA A 17 -24.37 4.45 -5.47
CA ALA A 17 -22.98 4.14 -5.19
C ALA A 17 -22.63 2.76 -5.79
N ARG A 18 -21.49 2.67 -6.47
CA ARG A 18 -21.03 1.49 -7.22
C ARG A 18 -19.98 0.71 -6.43
N ASP A 19 -19.87 -0.60 -6.60
CA ASP A 19 -18.80 -1.38 -5.97
C ASP A 19 -17.41 -0.92 -6.45
N PHE A 20 -16.52 -0.61 -5.51
CA PHE A 20 -15.16 -0.16 -5.78
C PHE A 20 -14.30 -1.25 -6.45
N ALA A 21 -14.50 -2.52 -6.09
CA ALA A 21 -13.64 -3.62 -6.55
C ALA A 21 -13.82 -3.92 -8.05
N GLY A 22 -15.06 -3.83 -8.55
CA GLY A 22 -15.40 -4.03 -9.96
C GLY A 22 -15.44 -2.77 -10.82
N PHE A 23 -15.60 -1.59 -10.24
CA PHE A 23 -15.77 -0.34 -11.00
C PHE A 23 -14.42 0.31 -11.41
N PRO A 24 -14.36 1.02 -12.54
CA PRO A 24 -15.29 0.95 -13.67
C PRO A 24 -15.11 -0.38 -14.45
N ALA A 25 -16.21 -0.91 -14.97
CA ALA A 25 -16.19 -2.11 -15.78
C ALA A 25 -15.63 -1.81 -17.18
N ALA A 26 -15.09 -2.82 -17.89
CA ALA A 26 -14.54 -2.62 -19.23
C ALA A 26 -15.58 -2.06 -20.23
N THR A 27 -16.86 -2.39 -20.04
CA THR A 27 -17.99 -1.88 -20.82
C THR A 27 -18.36 -0.42 -20.51
N ASP A 28 -17.86 0.14 -19.41
CA ASP A 28 -18.08 1.55 -19.05
C ASP A 28 -17.21 2.50 -19.87
N GLY A 29 -16.22 1.96 -20.60
CA GLY A 29 -15.51 2.68 -21.66
C GLY A 29 -16.49 3.11 -22.74
N GLY A 30 -16.49 4.40 -23.08
CA GLY A 30 -17.19 4.84 -24.29
C GLY A 30 -16.65 4.12 -25.52
N ALA A 31 -17.35 4.24 -26.66
CA ALA A 31 -16.81 3.79 -27.94
C ALA A 31 -15.36 4.28 -28.15
N VAL A 32 -14.57 3.54 -28.94
CA VAL A 32 -13.18 3.89 -29.31
C VAL A 32 -13.06 5.40 -29.52
N GLY A 33 -12.25 6.05 -28.69
CA GLY A 33 -12.21 7.51 -28.65
C GLY A 33 -11.01 8.05 -27.91
N THR A 34 -10.86 9.37 -27.96
CA THR A 34 -9.80 10.08 -27.24
C THR A 34 -10.08 10.14 -25.74
N PHE A 35 -9.05 10.34 -24.91
CA PHE A 35 -9.22 10.57 -23.47
C PHE A 35 -10.27 11.64 -23.15
N ARG A 36 -10.34 12.71 -23.95
CA ARG A 36 -11.31 13.81 -23.78
C ARG A 36 -12.75 13.36 -23.95
N GLU A 37 -13.02 12.48 -24.91
CA GLU A 37 -14.37 11.96 -25.14
C GLU A 37 -14.73 10.94 -24.06
N ALA A 38 -13.78 10.07 -23.71
CA ALA A 38 -13.97 9.07 -22.67
C ALA A 38 -14.24 9.71 -21.30
N VAL A 39 -13.48 10.73 -20.89
CA VAL A 39 -13.70 11.41 -19.60
C VAL A 39 -15.03 12.14 -19.56
N ARG A 40 -15.44 12.82 -20.63
CA ARG A 40 -16.76 13.48 -20.70
C ARG A 40 -17.89 12.46 -20.60
N GLY A 41 -17.78 11.34 -21.33
CA GLY A 41 -18.76 10.26 -21.30
C GLY A 41 -18.85 9.61 -19.91
N PHE A 42 -17.69 9.34 -19.30
CA PHE A 42 -17.59 8.79 -17.95
C PHE A 42 -18.26 9.71 -16.91
N LEU A 43 -17.91 11.00 -16.93
CA LEU A 43 -18.47 11.99 -15.99
C LEU A 43 -19.98 12.15 -16.17
N ALA A 44 -20.47 12.19 -17.41
CA ALA A 44 -21.89 12.31 -17.69
C ALA A 44 -22.71 11.09 -17.21
N ARG A 45 -22.11 9.90 -17.20
CA ARG A 45 -22.77 8.65 -16.78
C ARG A 45 -22.67 8.39 -15.28
N HIS A 46 -21.53 8.67 -14.67
CA HIS A 46 -21.19 8.15 -13.35
C HIS A 46 -21.02 9.24 -12.28
N ALA A 47 -20.90 10.52 -12.68
CA ALA A 47 -20.54 11.58 -11.76
C ALA A 47 -21.64 12.64 -11.59
N ARG A 48 -21.66 13.25 -10.40
CA ARG A 48 -22.45 14.46 -10.10
C ARG A 48 -21.53 15.68 -10.08
N LEU A 49 -21.93 16.76 -10.73
CA LEU A 49 -21.20 18.04 -10.66
C LEU A 49 -21.38 18.68 -9.28
N LEU A 50 -20.30 19.20 -8.73
CA LEU A 50 -20.23 19.94 -7.48
C LEU A 50 -19.61 21.34 -7.69
N PRO A 51 -20.10 22.35 -6.95
CA PRO A 51 -21.30 22.32 -6.11
C PRO A 51 -22.56 22.14 -6.97
N LEU A 52 -23.60 21.54 -6.38
CA LEU A 52 -24.86 21.34 -7.09
C LEU A 52 -25.37 22.68 -7.61
N PRO A 53 -25.69 22.81 -8.91
CA PRO A 53 -26.17 24.07 -9.47
C PRO A 53 -27.48 24.44 -8.76
N SER A 54 -27.38 25.39 -7.83
CA SER A 54 -28.49 26.04 -7.17
C SER A 54 -28.28 27.53 -7.36
N ILE A 55 -29.29 28.18 -7.91
CA ILE A 55 -29.31 29.63 -8.20
C ILE A 55 -29.12 30.46 -6.91
N PHE A 56 -29.25 29.82 -5.74
CA PHE A 56 -29.18 30.45 -4.42
C PHE A 56 -28.08 29.86 -3.50
N SER A 57 -27.12 29.09 -4.01
CA SER A 57 -26.06 28.54 -3.14
C SER A 57 -24.80 29.44 -3.12
N PRO A 58 -24.42 30.02 -1.96
CA PRO A 58 -23.16 30.75 -1.81
C PRO A 58 -21.94 29.91 -2.19
N ALA A 59 -22.01 28.59 -1.95
CA ALA A 59 -20.96 27.63 -2.29
C ALA A 59 -20.68 27.54 -3.81
N ALA A 60 -21.69 27.78 -4.66
CA ALA A 60 -21.53 27.79 -6.11
C ALA A 60 -20.92 29.08 -6.65
N ALA A 61 -21.14 30.21 -5.97
CA ALA A 61 -20.46 31.47 -6.26
C ALA A 61 -19.01 31.49 -5.72
N ALA A 62 -18.73 30.66 -4.71
CA ALA A 62 -17.45 30.51 -4.02
C ALA A 62 -16.45 29.55 -4.70
N ALA A 63 -16.88 28.69 -5.63
CA ALA A 63 -15.96 27.76 -6.29
C ALA A 63 -15.06 28.51 -7.30
N PRO A 64 -13.74 28.25 -7.34
CA PRO A 64 -12.86 28.86 -8.32
C PRO A 64 -13.39 28.62 -9.74
N PRO A 65 -13.57 29.67 -10.57
CA PRO A 65 -14.26 29.55 -11.85
C PRO A 65 -13.50 28.71 -12.90
N HIS A 66 -12.27 28.31 -12.58
CA HIS A 66 -11.39 27.47 -13.39
C HIS A 66 -11.24 26.04 -12.86
N LEU A 67 -11.87 25.69 -11.72
CA LEU A 67 -11.89 24.34 -11.13
C LEU A 67 -13.32 23.79 -11.08
N LEU A 68 -13.64 22.82 -11.92
CA LEU A 68 -14.93 22.14 -11.94
C LEU A 68 -14.80 20.76 -11.32
N THR A 69 -15.46 20.51 -10.19
CA THR A 69 -15.38 19.20 -9.54
C THR A 69 -16.58 18.33 -9.83
N TRP A 70 -16.31 17.12 -10.30
CA TRP A 70 -17.28 16.05 -10.41
C TRP A 70 -17.03 15.01 -9.33
N ARG A 71 -18.07 14.32 -8.90
CA ARG A 71 -17.98 13.33 -7.82
C ARG A 71 -18.66 12.03 -8.20
N VAL A 72 -17.97 10.92 -7.99
CA VAL A 72 -18.47 9.56 -8.16
C VAL A 72 -18.49 8.89 -6.78
N SER A 73 -19.63 8.34 -6.38
CA SER A 73 -19.77 7.63 -5.11
C SER A 73 -19.54 6.12 -5.33
N LEU A 74 -18.67 5.54 -4.51
CA LEU A 74 -18.26 4.14 -4.56
C LEU A 74 -18.55 3.48 -3.20
N ARG A 75 -18.83 2.18 -3.17
CA ARG A 75 -19.02 1.37 -1.96
C ARG A 75 -17.83 0.42 -1.82
N VAL A 76 -17.39 0.19 -0.60
CA VAL A 76 -16.30 -0.74 -0.26
C VAL A 76 -16.84 -1.78 0.71
N GLY A 77 -16.90 -3.04 0.28
CA GLY A 77 -17.39 -4.19 1.07
C GLY A 77 -18.07 -5.26 0.21
N GLU A 78 -18.12 -6.51 0.69
CA GLU A 78 -18.79 -7.62 -0.01
C GLU A 78 -20.32 -7.52 0.09
N GLU A 79 -21.02 -7.91 -0.98
CA GLU A 79 -22.47 -8.09 -0.98
C GLU A 79 -22.85 -9.21 0.00
N GLY A 80 -23.45 -8.85 1.15
CA GLY A 80 -23.96 -9.83 2.12
C GLY A 80 -23.70 -9.55 3.61
N ALA A 81 -22.93 -8.49 3.95
CA ALA A 81 -22.87 -8.05 5.35
C ALA A 81 -24.19 -7.40 5.76
N GLU A 82 -24.79 -7.90 6.84
CA GLU A 82 -26.08 -7.47 7.40
C GLU A 82 -26.21 -5.94 7.46
N GLU A 83 -27.40 -5.44 7.14
CA GLU A 83 -27.73 -4.01 6.91
C GLU A 83 -27.52 -3.08 8.11
N ASP A 84 -27.03 -3.57 9.26
CA ASP A 84 -26.78 -2.79 10.48
C ASP A 84 -25.36 -2.18 10.58
N ALA A 85 -24.46 -2.50 9.64
CA ALA A 85 -23.17 -1.81 9.50
C ALA A 85 -23.17 -0.96 8.22
N GLY A 86 -23.69 0.26 8.30
CA GLY A 86 -23.81 1.20 7.18
C GLY A 86 -22.63 1.14 6.20
N GLY A 87 -22.90 0.68 4.97
CA GLY A 87 -21.89 0.40 3.96
C GLY A 87 -20.90 1.54 3.79
N CYS A 88 -19.60 1.23 3.82
CA CYS A 88 -18.57 2.26 3.75
C CYS A 88 -18.48 2.84 2.34
N GLY A 89 -18.86 4.10 2.21
CA GLY A 89 -18.77 4.85 0.96
C GLY A 89 -17.42 5.53 0.80
N VAL A 90 -16.82 5.42 -0.38
CA VAL A 90 -15.63 6.18 -0.81
C VAL A 90 -16.02 7.08 -1.97
N GLU A 91 -15.53 8.32 -2.00
CA GLU A 91 -15.80 9.25 -3.09
C GLU A 91 -14.57 9.49 -3.97
N LEU A 92 -14.72 9.32 -5.30
CA LEU A 92 -13.77 9.81 -6.29
C LEU A 92 -14.20 11.21 -6.72
N ASN A 93 -13.37 12.21 -6.45
CA ASN A 93 -13.49 13.54 -7.03
C ASN A 93 -12.67 13.63 -8.31
N VAL A 94 -13.27 14.10 -9.39
CA VAL A 94 -12.61 14.43 -10.66
C VAL A 94 -12.67 15.94 -10.83
N VAL A 95 -11.54 16.63 -10.64
CA VAL A 95 -11.45 18.09 -10.80
C VAL A 95 -10.92 18.39 -12.19
N GLU A 96 -11.75 18.99 -13.03
CA GLU A 96 -11.33 19.59 -14.30
C GLU A 96 -10.78 20.98 -14.04
N GLU A 97 -9.54 21.21 -14.42
CA GLU A 97 -8.83 22.48 -14.28
C GLU A 97 -8.55 23.11 -15.64
N ASP A 98 -8.94 24.38 -15.79
CA ASP A 98 -8.56 25.22 -16.93
C ASP A 98 -7.15 25.78 -16.71
N VAL A 99 -6.20 25.26 -17.49
CA VAL A 99 -4.76 25.52 -17.31
C VAL A 99 -4.41 26.99 -17.57
N LEU A 100 -5.10 27.65 -18.50
CA LEU A 100 -4.82 29.06 -18.83
C LEU A 100 -5.23 30.02 -17.71
N ARG A 101 -6.17 29.61 -16.87
CA ARG A 101 -6.71 30.38 -15.75
C ARG A 101 -6.20 29.86 -14.41
N SER A 102 -5.34 28.85 -14.43
CA SER A 102 -4.81 28.22 -13.22
C SER A 102 -3.62 28.98 -12.64
N ARG A 103 -3.30 28.70 -11.38
CA ARG A 103 -2.10 29.22 -10.69
C ARG A 103 -0.81 28.88 -11.42
N SER A 104 -0.76 27.71 -12.07
CA SER A 104 0.42 27.27 -12.82
C SER A 104 0.04 26.63 -14.14
N VAL A 105 0.39 27.34 -15.22
CA VAL A 105 0.24 26.89 -16.61
C VAL A 105 1.07 25.62 -16.87
N TYR A 106 2.17 25.44 -16.14
CA TYR A 106 3.04 24.30 -16.27
C TYR A 106 2.65 23.21 -15.26
N CYS A 107 2.88 21.96 -15.65
CA CYS A 107 2.74 20.85 -14.74
C CYS A 107 4.12 20.45 -14.24
N ASP A 108 4.39 20.59 -12.94
CA ASP A 108 5.70 20.27 -12.38
C ASP A 108 6.12 18.81 -12.60
N GLN A 109 5.13 17.93 -12.71
CA GLN A 109 5.29 16.50 -12.95
C GLN A 109 5.70 16.20 -14.40
N CYS A 110 5.48 17.12 -15.33
CA CYS A 110 5.95 17.02 -16.71
C CYS A 110 7.48 17.15 -16.82
N ARG A 111 8.14 17.72 -15.81
CA ARG A 111 9.61 17.83 -15.78
C ARG A 111 10.29 16.47 -15.84
N VAL A 112 9.74 15.45 -15.16
CA VAL A 112 10.38 14.12 -15.10
C VAL A 112 10.26 13.33 -16.41
N VAL A 113 9.42 13.77 -17.36
CA VAL A 113 9.27 13.16 -18.69
C VAL A 113 9.84 14.01 -19.83
N GLY A 114 10.56 15.09 -19.50
CA GLY A 114 11.19 15.96 -20.50
C GLY A 114 10.25 16.98 -21.15
N TRP A 115 9.03 17.15 -20.62
CA TRP A 115 8.11 18.20 -21.06
C TRP A 115 8.33 19.53 -20.31
N SER A 116 9.07 19.49 -19.19
CA SER A 116 9.64 20.66 -18.50
C SER A 116 8.65 21.83 -18.36
N GLY A 117 9.06 23.06 -18.67
CA GLY A 117 8.24 24.28 -18.58
C GLY A 117 7.45 24.58 -19.84
N HIS A 118 6.98 23.57 -20.58
CA HIS A 118 6.14 23.78 -21.76
C HIS A 118 4.67 23.52 -21.43
N PRO A 119 3.73 24.38 -21.90
CA PRO A 119 2.31 24.09 -21.77
C PRO A 119 1.97 22.82 -22.56
N VAL A 120 1.35 21.85 -21.88
CA VAL A 120 1.02 20.56 -22.50
C VAL A 120 -0.34 20.62 -23.19
N CYS A 121 -1.34 21.17 -22.50
CA CYS A 121 -2.71 21.27 -22.96
C CYS A 121 -3.48 22.32 -22.15
N GLY A 122 -4.59 22.83 -22.70
CA GLY A 122 -5.43 23.83 -22.03
C GLY A 122 -6.29 23.30 -20.87
N LYS A 123 -6.35 21.97 -20.65
CA LYS A 123 -7.12 21.37 -19.55
C LYS A 123 -6.37 20.20 -18.92
N ARG A 124 -6.43 20.07 -17.60
CA ARG A 124 -5.96 18.88 -16.87
C ARG A 124 -7.02 18.38 -15.90
N TYR A 125 -6.98 17.10 -15.59
CA TYR A 125 -7.97 16.41 -14.78
C TYR A 125 -7.29 15.80 -13.57
N HIS A 126 -7.70 16.17 -12.36
CA HIS A 126 -7.22 15.59 -11.12
C HIS A 126 -8.21 14.51 -10.68
N PHE A 127 -7.73 13.29 -10.47
CA PHE A 127 -8.48 12.17 -9.94
C PHE A 127 -8.07 11.96 -8.50
N ILE A 128 -8.98 12.23 -7.56
CA ILE A 128 -8.69 12.30 -6.13
C ILE A 128 -9.65 11.41 -5.35
N ILE A 129 -9.09 10.51 -4.54
CA ILE A 129 -9.82 9.85 -3.47
C ILE A 129 -9.31 10.43 -2.16
N GLU A 130 -10.18 11.13 -1.43
CA GLU A 130 -9.84 11.75 -0.15
C GLU A 130 -9.75 10.69 0.96
N ASN A 131 -8.97 10.98 2.00
CA ASN A 131 -8.89 10.10 3.18
C ASN A 131 -10.25 10.03 3.90
N ASP A 132 -10.58 8.87 4.47
CA ASP A 132 -11.83 8.60 5.19
C ASP A 132 -12.03 9.57 6.38
N SER A 133 -10.93 10.01 7.02
CA SER A 133 -10.97 11.04 8.07
C SER A 133 -11.47 12.40 7.57
N ILE A 134 -11.27 12.70 6.29
CA ILE A 134 -11.73 13.92 5.62
C ILE A 134 -13.18 13.74 5.14
N GLN A 135 -13.54 12.55 4.65
CA GLN A 135 -14.89 12.24 4.18
C GLN A 135 -15.93 12.18 5.30
N MET A 136 -15.59 11.66 6.48
CA MET A 136 -16.50 11.57 7.65
C MET A 136 -16.90 12.96 8.20
N ALA A 137 -16.17 14.02 7.85
CA ALA A 137 -16.56 15.39 8.19
C ALA A 137 -17.62 15.98 7.24
N GLY A 138 -18.04 15.25 6.19
CA GLY A 138 -19.22 15.54 5.35
C GLY A 138 -19.20 16.88 4.58
N ARG A 139 -18.15 17.69 4.71
CA ARG A 139 -17.98 19.00 4.09
C ARG A 139 -16.51 19.16 3.78
N ARG A 140 -16.18 19.64 2.57
CA ARG A 140 -14.83 20.14 2.28
C ARG A 140 -14.48 21.11 3.41
N ARG A 141 -13.53 20.74 4.26
CA ARG A 141 -13.01 21.64 5.27
C ARG A 141 -12.01 22.53 4.55
N THR A 142 -12.49 23.66 4.06
CA THR A 142 -11.59 24.79 3.85
C THR A 142 -11.11 25.20 5.23
N CYS A 143 -9.81 25.37 5.45
CA CYS A 143 -9.30 25.88 6.73
C CYS A 143 -9.13 27.40 6.61
N CYS A 144 -9.44 28.13 7.67
CA CYS A 144 -9.15 29.56 7.73
C CYS A 144 -7.64 29.77 7.55
N LEU A 145 -7.24 30.51 6.52
CA LEU A 145 -5.82 30.78 6.22
C LEU A 145 -5.09 31.50 7.36
N ARG A 146 -5.82 32.28 8.18
CA ARG A 146 -5.25 33.03 9.31
C ARG A 146 -5.01 32.20 10.58
N CYS A 147 -5.91 31.29 10.94
CA CYS A 147 -5.88 30.61 12.24
C CYS A 147 -5.95 29.08 12.16
N GLY A 148 -6.06 28.51 10.96
CA GLY A 148 -6.12 27.07 10.73
C GLY A 148 -7.43 26.41 11.16
N THR A 149 -8.43 27.18 11.59
CA THR A 149 -9.71 26.62 12.03
C THR A 149 -10.47 26.01 10.85
N PRO A 150 -10.99 24.78 10.98
CA PRO A 150 -11.80 24.17 9.93
C PRO A 150 -13.09 24.95 9.70
N MET A 151 -13.39 25.27 8.44
CA MET A 151 -14.59 25.97 7.99
C MET A 151 -15.44 25.06 7.09
N ALA A 152 -16.74 25.35 6.98
CA ALA A 152 -17.57 24.66 6.02
C ALA A 152 -17.28 25.15 4.59
N ALA A 153 -17.38 24.25 3.59
CA ALA A 153 -17.19 24.50 2.15
C ALA A 153 -18.00 25.67 1.53
N ALA A 154 -18.89 26.30 2.30
CA ALA A 154 -19.79 27.38 1.87
C ALA A 154 -19.62 28.65 2.71
N GLU A 155 -18.77 28.65 3.73
CA GLU A 155 -18.52 29.78 4.61
C GLU A 155 -17.25 30.48 4.11
N SER A 156 -17.37 31.76 3.74
CA SER A 156 -16.22 32.63 3.52
C SER A 156 -15.70 33.22 4.84
N ARG A 157 -16.52 33.30 5.89
CA ARG A 157 -16.15 33.87 7.18
C ARG A 157 -15.77 32.81 8.20
N CYS A 158 -14.58 32.90 8.78
CA CYS A 158 -14.16 32.05 9.88
C CYS A 158 -14.96 32.38 11.15
N LEU A 159 -15.65 31.40 11.72
CA LEU A 159 -16.43 31.58 12.95
C LEU A 159 -15.58 31.85 14.21
N LEU A 160 -14.28 31.53 14.19
CA LEU A 160 -13.40 31.69 15.35
C LEU A 160 -12.70 33.05 15.37
N CYS A 161 -12.04 33.44 14.27
CA CYS A 161 -11.29 34.69 14.20
C CYS A 161 -12.00 35.79 13.41
N ASN A 162 -13.23 35.52 12.94
CA ASN A 162 -14.06 36.43 12.16
C ASN A 162 -13.38 36.93 10.87
N PHE A 163 -12.40 36.17 10.37
CA PHE A 163 -11.69 36.47 9.14
C PHE A 163 -12.57 36.13 7.93
N ASP A 164 -12.84 37.11 7.09
CA ASP A 164 -13.55 36.94 5.82
C ASP A 164 -12.54 36.60 4.74
N MET A 165 -12.69 35.41 4.15
CA MET A 165 -11.91 35.00 3.00
C MET A 165 -12.45 35.66 1.74
N GLU A 166 -11.59 36.39 1.05
CA GLU A 166 -11.90 37.00 -0.25
C GLU A 166 -11.65 36.02 -1.42
N GLY A 167 -11.99 36.42 -2.64
CA GLY A 167 -11.94 35.55 -3.83
C GLY A 167 -10.58 34.87 -4.05
N GLU A 168 -9.47 35.59 -3.88
CA GLU A 168 -8.11 35.04 -4.08
C GLU A 168 -7.73 33.99 -3.01
N GLU A 169 -8.15 34.20 -1.76
CA GLU A 169 -7.89 33.30 -0.63
C GLU A 169 -8.70 32.00 -0.73
N LEU A 170 -9.91 32.11 -1.29
CA LEU A 170 -10.76 30.98 -1.59
C LEU A 170 -10.23 30.15 -2.76
N GLU A 171 -9.62 30.81 -3.76
CA GLU A 171 -8.87 30.13 -4.81
C GLU A 171 -7.65 29.39 -4.24
N GLU A 172 -6.87 30.04 -3.38
CA GLU A 172 -5.73 29.41 -2.69
C GLU A 172 -6.16 28.16 -1.91
N CYS A 173 -7.30 28.22 -1.23
CA CYS A 173 -7.85 27.08 -0.51
C CYS A 173 -8.17 25.88 -1.42
N GLY A 174 -8.65 26.14 -2.64
CA GLY A 174 -8.87 25.12 -3.66
C GLY A 174 -7.59 24.38 -4.05
N TYR A 175 -6.49 25.11 -4.22
CA TYR A 175 -5.18 24.52 -4.54
C TYR A 175 -4.57 23.78 -3.35
N LEU A 176 -4.69 24.31 -2.13
CA LEU A 176 -4.23 23.62 -0.92
C LEU A 176 -4.90 22.25 -0.75
N HIS A 177 -6.18 22.15 -1.12
CA HIS A 177 -6.86 20.87 -1.15
C HIS A 177 -6.29 19.93 -2.20
N LEU A 178 -6.05 20.39 -3.44
CA LEU A 178 -5.41 19.57 -4.47
C LEU A 178 -4.03 19.06 -4.02
N ASP A 179 -3.28 19.87 -3.26
CA ASP A 179 -1.95 19.55 -2.79
C ASP A 179 -1.90 18.71 -1.50
N ASP A 180 -3.04 18.29 -0.92
CA ASP A 180 -3.12 17.57 0.36
C ASP A 180 -2.49 16.16 0.34
N SER A 181 -1.37 16.02 1.05
CA SER A 181 -0.57 14.80 1.16
C SER A 181 -1.31 13.56 1.68
N SER A 182 -2.46 13.75 2.32
CA SER A 182 -3.25 12.69 2.94
C SER A 182 -4.19 11.97 1.96
N HIS A 183 -4.37 12.47 0.73
CA HIS A 183 -5.20 11.82 -0.28
C HIS A 183 -4.83 10.34 -0.48
N LEU A 184 -5.83 9.46 -0.52
CA LEU A 184 -5.64 8.02 -0.77
C LEU A 184 -5.17 7.77 -2.20
N LEU A 185 -5.77 8.47 -3.16
CA LEU A 185 -5.36 8.49 -4.55
C LEU A 185 -5.27 9.94 -4.99
N HIS A 186 -4.18 10.30 -5.67
CA HIS A 186 -4.14 11.53 -6.45
C HIS A 186 -3.36 11.29 -7.73
N ALA A 187 -4.03 11.47 -8.86
CA ALA A 187 -3.41 11.44 -10.18
C ALA A 187 -3.85 12.65 -11.00
N VAL A 188 -3.01 13.09 -11.93
CA VAL A 188 -3.29 14.19 -12.86
C VAL A 188 -3.17 13.67 -14.28
N VAL A 189 -4.18 13.90 -15.12
CA VAL A 189 -4.16 13.53 -16.54
C VAL A 189 -4.44 14.75 -17.40
N HIS A 190 -3.52 15.04 -18.30
CA HIS A 190 -3.61 16.09 -19.31
C HIS A 190 -4.65 15.73 -20.37
N ALA A 191 -5.27 16.72 -21.01
CA ALA A 191 -6.28 16.49 -22.05
C ALA A 191 -5.76 15.76 -23.31
N ASN A 192 -4.44 15.59 -23.44
CA ASN A 192 -3.83 14.75 -24.48
C ASN A 192 -3.75 13.26 -24.10
N GLY A 193 -4.17 12.89 -22.89
CA GLY A 193 -4.20 11.53 -22.36
C GLY A 193 -2.92 11.08 -21.65
N TYR A 194 -1.93 11.96 -21.45
CA TYR A 194 -0.75 11.64 -20.62
C TYR A 194 -0.99 12.08 -19.19
N GLY A 195 -0.55 11.29 -18.22
CA GLY A 195 -0.78 11.59 -16.81
C GLY A 195 0.37 11.25 -15.89
N HIS A 196 0.18 11.62 -14.64
CA HIS A 196 1.12 11.46 -13.54
C HIS A 196 0.36 10.93 -12.33
N LEU A 197 0.82 9.82 -11.77
CA LEU A 197 0.35 9.30 -10.50
C LEU A 197 1.18 9.93 -9.39
N LEU A 198 0.52 10.69 -8.51
CA LEU A 198 1.19 11.50 -7.49
C LEU A 198 1.18 10.82 -6.14
N ARG A 199 0.03 10.23 -5.76
CA ARG A 199 -0.17 9.63 -4.43
C ARG A 199 -0.96 8.35 -4.50
N VAL A 200 -0.51 7.37 -3.74
CA VAL A 200 -1.21 6.12 -3.43
C VAL A 200 -0.96 5.81 -1.95
N ASN A 201 -1.92 6.18 -1.12
CA ASN A 201 -1.90 5.99 0.31
C ASN A 201 -2.95 4.93 0.68
N GLY A 202 -2.50 3.69 0.90
CA GLY A 202 -3.36 2.61 1.40
C GLY A 202 -3.56 2.68 2.93
N ARG A 203 -3.74 1.53 3.56
CA ARG A 203 -3.91 1.41 5.03
C ARG A 203 -2.83 2.11 5.86
N GLU A 204 -1.57 1.97 5.46
CA GLU A 204 -0.45 2.63 6.16
C GLU A 204 -0.41 4.14 5.92
N GLY A 205 -1.08 4.64 4.88
CA GLY A 205 -1.29 6.06 4.61
C GLY A 205 -2.58 6.62 5.21
N GLY A 206 -3.28 5.85 6.06
CA GLY A 206 -4.44 6.30 6.82
C GLY A 206 -5.80 5.82 6.29
N SER A 207 -5.87 5.05 5.21
CA SER A 207 -7.14 4.45 4.78
C SER A 207 -7.63 3.41 5.79
N ARG A 208 -8.92 3.42 6.11
CA ARG A 208 -9.53 2.40 6.97
C ARG A 208 -9.87 1.14 6.20
N HIS A 209 -10.17 1.27 4.91
CA HIS A 209 -10.75 0.20 4.10
C HIS A 209 -9.84 -0.23 2.94
N LEU A 210 -9.29 0.74 2.20
CA LEU A 210 -8.57 0.49 0.96
C LEU A 210 -7.09 0.18 1.20
N THR A 211 -6.62 -0.93 0.62
CA THR A 211 -5.19 -1.19 0.49
C THR A 211 -4.62 -0.41 -0.70
N GLY A 212 -3.30 -0.23 -0.73
CA GLY A 212 -2.64 0.36 -1.90
C GLY A 212 -2.87 -0.46 -3.18
N ARG A 213 -3.04 -1.79 -3.06
CA ARG A 213 -3.38 -2.67 -4.20
C ARG A 213 -4.78 -2.41 -4.73
N ASP A 214 -5.75 -2.17 -3.87
CA ASP A 214 -7.13 -1.86 -4.27
C ASP A 214 -7.15 -0.55 -5.06
N ILE A 215 -6.47 0.48 -4.54
CA ILE A 215 -6.36 1.80 -5.17
C ILE A 215 -5.68 1.70 -6.53
N MET A 216 -4.56 0.97 -6.63
CA MET A 216 -3.86 0.79 -7.89
C MET A 216 -4.65 0.00 -8.93
N SER A 217 -5.37 -1.04 -8.49
CA SER A 217 -6.22 -1.84 -9.38
C SER A 217 -7.40 -1.02 -9.91
N PHE A 218 -8.00 -0.20 -9.05
CA PHE A 218 -8.99 0.79 -9.45
C PHE A 218 -8.43 1.79 -10.47
N TRP A 219 -7.25 2.36 -10.18
CA TRP A 219 -6.60 3.33 -11.06
C TRP A 219 -6.25 2.74 -12.44
N ASP A 220 -5.76 1.51 -12.49
CA ASP A 220 -5.45 0.80 -13.73
C ASP A 220 -6.70 0.57 -14.60
N ARG A 221 -7.81 0.10 -13.99
CA ARG A 221 -9.09 -0.04 -14.69
C ARG A 221 -9.61 1.31 -15.20
N LEU A 222 -9.56 2.35 -14.37
CA LEU A 222 -9.97 3.69 -14.74
C LEU A 222 -9.15 4.21 -15.92
N CYS A 223 -7.83 4.02 -15.92
CA CYS A 223 -6.97 4.41 -17.03
C CYS A 223 -7.36 3.73 -18.35
N LYS A 224 -7.68 2.42 -18.31
CA LYS A 224 -8.13 1.66 -19.48
C LYS A 224 -9.45 2.18 -20.04
N VAL A 225 -10.43 2.38 -19.16
CA VAL A 225 -11.78 2.91 -19.49
C VAL A 225 -11.70 4.34 -20.06
N LEU A 226 -10.80 5.16 -19.53
CA LEU A 226 -10.61 6.54 -19.97
C LEU A 226 -9.65 6.67 -21.16
N HIS A 227 -9.07 5.58 -21.66
CA HIS A 227 -8.06 5.60 -22.72
C HIS A 227 -6.87 6.54 -22.40
N VAL A 228 -6.41 6.49 -21.14
CA VAL A 228 -5.18 7.17 -20.74
C VAL A 228 -4.01 6.52 -21.48
N ARG A 229 -3.22 7.34 -22.17
CA ARG A 229 -2.17 6.89 -23.09
C ARG A 229 -0.93 6.39 -22.36
N LYS A 230 -0.49 7.15 -21.35
CA LYS A 230 0.69 6.83 -20.55
C LYS A 230 0.61 7.55 -19.22
N VAL A 231 0.94 6.86 -18.14
CA VAL A 231 1.03 7.44 -16.81
C VAL A 231 2.45 7.28 -16.29
N THR A 232 2.99 8.34 -15.68
CA THR A 232 4.29 8.28 -15.01
C THR A 232 4.12 8.33 -13.51
N VAL A 233 5.03 7.69 -12.78
CA VAL A 233 5.10 7.76 -11.32
C VAL A 233 6.54 8.01 -10.93
N MET A 234 6.74 8.90 -9.97
CA MET A 234 8.03 9.08 -9.31
C MET A 234 8.01 8.23 -8.04
N ASP A 235 8.66 7.07 -8.09
CA ASP A 235 8.60 6.10 -7.01
C ASP A 235 9.49 6.48 -5.83
N ILE A 236 8.89 7.20 -4.87
CA ILE A 236 9.47 7.55 -3.57
C ILE A 236 8.85 6.73 -2.43
N SER A 237 8.22 5.60 -2.76
CA SER A 237 7.45 4.81 -1.79
C SER A 237 8.37 4.18 -0.73
N LYS A 238 7.96 4.30 0.52
CA LYS A 238 8.63 3.71 1.67
C LYS A 238 7.63 2.94 2.53
N LYS A 239 8.07 1.80 3.05
CA LYS A 239 7.31 0.97 3.99
C LYS A 239 8.16 0.71 5.23
N GLN A 240 7.72 1.21 6.38
CA GLN A 240 8.49 1.12 7.64
C GLN A 240 9.95 1.58 7.47
N GLY A 241 10.18 2.64 6.68
CA GLY A 241 11.51 3.17 6.37
C GLY A 241 12.25 2.45 5.23
N MET A 242 11.78 1.30 4.76
CA MET A 242 12.36 0.57 3.63
C MET A 242 11.86 1.12 2.29
N ASP A 243 12.78 1.46 1.39
CA ASP A 243 12.45 1.86 0.01
C ASP A 243 11.80 0.69 -0.74
N TYR A 244 10.53 0.87 -1.12
CA TYR A 244 9.72 -0.21 -1.67
C TYR A 244 10.21 -0.63 -3.06
N ARG A 245 10.69 0.33 -3.86
CA ARG A 245 11.35 0.06 -5.16
C ARG A 245 12.55 -0.88 -5.04
N LEU A 246 13.35 -0.78 -3.98
CA LEU A 246 14.52 -1.66 -3.78
C LEU A 246 14.08 -3.05 -3.37
N LEU A 247 13.17 -3.13 -2.40
CA LEU A 247 12.64 -4.40 -1.91
C LEU A 247 11.96 -5.20 -3.03
N HIS A 248 11.09 -4.55 -3.81
CA HIS A 248 10.40 -5.20 -4.92
C HIS A 248 11.36 -5.52 -6.08
N ALA A 249 12.29 -4.63 -6.43
CA ALA A 249 13.22 -4.92 -7.51
C ALA A 249 14.10 -6.15 -7.21
N ILE A 250 14.60 -6.28 -5.98
CA ILE A 250 15.41 -7.44 -5.58
C ILE A 250 14.58 -8.74 -5.62
N THR A 251 13.35 -8.71 -5.11
CA THR A 251 12.49 -9.89 -4.95
C THR A 251 11.79 -10.31 -6.24
N THR A 252 11.22 -9.37 -6.98
CA THR A 252 10.37 -9.61 -8.16
C THR A 252 11.04 -9.24 -9.48
N GLY A 253 12.14 -8.48 -9.45
CA GLY A 253 12.83 -8.00 -10.64
C GLY A 253 12.31 -6.65 -11.17
N HIS A 254 11.27 -6.09 -10.55
CA HIS A 254 10.68 -4.81 -10.91
C HIS A 254 10.19 -4.05 -9.67
N PRO A 255 9.94 -2.73 -9.73
CA PRO A 255 9.33 -2.00 -8.62
C PRO A 255 7.90 -2.49 -8.35
N TRP A 256 7.33 -2.11 -7.19
CA TRP A 256 5.96 -2.51 -6.81
C TRP A 256 4.91 -2.14 -7.85
N TYR A 257 5.04 -0.95 -8.47
CA TYR A 257 4.16 -0.51 -9.55
C TYR A 257 4.23 -1.39 -10.82
N GLY A 258 5.28 -2.20 -10.96
CA GLY A 258 5.46 -3.13 -12.08
C GLY A 258 4.37 -4.19 -12.18
N GLU A 259 3.69 -4.51 -11.08
CA GLU A 259 2.49 -5.37 -11.06
C GLU A 259 1.35 -4.82 -11.94
N TRP A 260 1.31 -3.51 -12.18
CA TRP A 260 0.36 -2.84 -13.09
C TRP A 260 1.02 -2.38 -14.40
N GLY A 261 2.17 -2.97 -14.76
CA GLY A 261 2.85 -2.70 -16.02
C GLY A 261 3.69 -1.42 -16.06
N TYR A 262 3.90 -0.75 -14.93
CA TYR A 262 4.86 0.36 -14.85
C TYR A 262 6.29 -0.17 -15.02
N LYS A 263 7.09 0.54 -15.81
CA LYS A 263 8.47 0.17 -16.14
C LYS A 263 9.40 1.36 -15.91
N PHE A 264 10.70 1.12 -16.03
CA PHE A 264 11.69 2.18 -16.08
C PHE A 264 11.30 3.23 -17.13
N GLY A 265 11.19 4.48 -16.69
CA GLY A 265 10.80 5.61 -17.54
C GLY A 265 12.03 6.40 -17.99
N ALA A 266 12.51 7.27 -17.12
CA ALA A 266 13.73 8.03 -17.29
C ALA A 266 14.55 7.97 -16.00
N GLY A 267 15.86 7.78 -16.13
CA GLY A 267 16.80 7.81 -15.02
C GLY A 267 17.45 9.19 -14.86
N SER A 268 18.27 9.34 -13.82
CA SER A 268 19.27 10.41 -13.77
C SER A 268 20.25 10.31 -14.94
N PHE A 269 21.01 11.37 -15.19
CA PHE A 269 21.99 11.43 -16.29
C PHE A 269 22.83 10.15 -16.38
N ALA A 270 22.96 9.60 -17.60
CA ALA A 270 23.66 8.37 -17.93
C ALA A 270 23.09 7.04 -17.39
N HIS A 271 21.92 7.03 -16.73
CA HIS A 271 21.25 5.78 -16.36
C HIS A 271 20.21 5.37 -17.40
N THR A 272 20.46 4.24 -18.04
CA THR A 272 19.54 3.60 -19.01
C THR A 272 18.74 2.49 -18.34
N SER A 273 17.69 2.02 -19.03
CA SER A 273 16.94 0.83 -18.60
C SER A 273 17.85 -0.38 -18.41
N ASP A 274 18.86 -0.54 -19.27
CA ASP A 274 19.80 -1.66 -19.20
C ASP A 274 20.67 -1.58 -17.96
N THR A 275 21.23 -0.40 -17.66
CA THR A 275 22.02 -0.19 -16.43
C THR A 275 21.19 -0.40 -15.16
N TYR A 276 19.90 -0.04 -15.20
CA TYR A 276 18.99 -0.30 -14.10
C TYR A 276 18.75 -1.80 -13.92
N GLN A 277 18.48 -2.51 -15.02
CA GLN A 277 18.25 -3.96 -14.99
C GLN A 277 19.50 -4.72 -14.51
N GLU A 278 20.67 -4.35 -15.02
CA GLU A 278 21.95 -4.89 -14.58
C GLU A 278 22.17 -4.67 -13.08
N ALA A 279 21.88 -3.48 -12.56
CA ALA A 279 21.99 -3.20 -11.14
C ALA A 279 21.04 -4.08 -10.30
N VAL A 280 19.81 -4.32 -10.78
CA VAL A 280 18.86 -5.22 -10.13
C VAL A 280 19.39 -6.65 -10.13
N ASP A 281 19.93 -7.13 -11.25
CA ASP A 281 20.45 -8.50 -11.37
C ASP A 281 21.69 -8.71 -10.50
N VAL A 282 22.61 -7.74 -10.46
CA VAL A 282 23.78 -7.76 -9.58
C VAL A 282 23.37 -7.79 -8.11
N LEU A 283 22.53 -6.85 -7.65
CA LEU A 283 22.12 -6.76 -6.25
C LEU A 283 21.33 -7.99 -5.79
N SER A 284 20.46 -8.49 -6.66
CA SER A 284 19.63 -9.65 -6.35
C SER A 284 20.41 -10.96 -6.35
N GLY A 285 21.45 -11.07 -7.20
CA GLY A 285 22.32 -12.23 -7.35
C GLY A 285 23.49 -12.29 -6.36
N ILE A 286 23.66 -11.32 -5.45
CA ILE A 286 24.73 -11.36 -4.43
C ILE A 286 24.59 -12.64 -3.61
N HIS A 287 25.63 -13.46 -3.61
CA HIS A 287 25.69 -14.68 -2.79
C HIS A 287 25.80 -14.33 -1.31
N LEU A 288 24.92 -14.92 -0.48
CA LEU A 288 24.90 -14.70 0.96
C LEU A 288 26.19 -15.18 1.66
N ALA A 289 26.90 -16.12 1.04
CA ALA A 289 28.23 -16.57 1.48
C ALA A 289 29.24 -15.42 1.60
N LEU A 290 29.11 -14.37 0.78
CA LEU A 290 29.98 -13.19 0.85
C LEU A 290 29.87 -12.47 2.20
N TYR A 291 28.69 -12.51 2.83
CA TYR A 291 28.49 -11.93 4.16
C TYR A 291 28.99 -12.83 5.29
N SER A 292 29.41 -14.06 5.00
CA SER A 292 29.85 -15.05 6.00
C SER A 292 31.35 -14.99 6.32
N SER A 293 32.06 -13.93 5.90
CA SER A 293 33.52 -13.85 6.09
C SER A 293 33.93 -14.00 7.57
N HIS A 294 34.65 -15.07 7.87
CA HIS A 294 35.13 -15.46 9.21
C HIS A 294 36.27 -14.59 9.77
N ARG A 295 36.46 -13.37 9.27
CA ARG A 295 37.58 -12.51 9.69
C ARG A 295 37.42 -11.93 11.10
N SER A 296 36.22 -11.97 11.67
CA SER A 296 35.94 -11.54 13.05
C SER A 296 35.25 -12.68 13.82
N PRO A 297 35.66 -12.95 15.08
CA PRO A 297 34.97 -13.92 15.94
C PRO A 297 33.57 -13.44 16.37
N ILE A 298 33.26 -12.15 16.19
CA ILE A 298 31.97 -11.55 16.55
C ILE A 298 31.13 -11.40 15.29
N ARG A 299 29.98 -12.08 15.27
CA ARG A 299 29.00 -11.93 14.18
C ARG A 299 28.36 -10.55 14.20
N THR A 300 28.26 -9.93 13.04
CA THR A 300 27.51 -8.68 12.87
C THR A 300 25.99 -8.94 12.97
N PRO A 301 25.18 -7.90 13.27
CA PRO A 301 23.71 -8.02 13.26
C PRO A 301 23.16 -8.56 11.93
N LEU A 302 23.77 -8.18 10.81
CA LEU A 302 23.42 -8.70 9.48
C LEU A 302 23.67 -10.21 9.38
N GLN A 303 24.83 -10.69 9.82
CA GLN A 303 25.16 -12.12 9.82
C GLN A 303 24.22 -12.92 10.73
N ASN A 304 23.85 -12.39 11.88
CA ASN A 304 22.87 -13.02 12.78
C ASN A 304 21.49 -13.09 12.13
N THR A 305 21.08 -12.02 11.44
CA THR A 305 19.79 -11.97 10.71
C THR A 305 19.76 -12.98 9.57
N ILE A 306 20.82 -13.08 8.77
CA ILE A 306 20.93 -14.07 7.69
C ILE A 306 20.89 -15.49 8.29
N ALA A 307 21.65 -15.76 9.35
CA ALA A 307 21.64 -17.06 10.01
C ALA A 307 20.27 -17.44 10.58
N LEU A 308 19.51 -16.48 11.12
CA LEU A 308 18.14 -16.69 11.59
C LEU A 308 17.24 -17.15 10.44
N TYR A 309 17.19 -16.40 9.33
CA TYR A 309 16.33 -16.79 8.21
C TYR A 309 16.80 -18.06 7.49
N TRP A 310 18.09 -18.35 7.48
CA TRP A 310 18.60 -19.67 7.07
C TRP A 310 18.06 -20.78 7.97
N SER A 311 18.06 -20.57 9.28
CA SER A 311 17.52 -21.59 10.21
C SER A 311 16.02 -21.79 10.09
N LEU A 312 15.28 -20.79 9.61
CA LEU A 312 13.83 -20.87 9.42
C LEU A 312 13.42 -21.46 8.06
N SER A 313 14.34 -21.52 7.10
CA SER A 313 14.03 -21.96 5.73
C SER A 313 14.29 -23.44 5.54
N ASP A 314 13.31 -24.17 5.00
CA ASP A 314 13.47 -25.56 4.54
C ASP A 314 14.32 -25.68 3.28
N ARG A 315 14.59 -24.55 2.62
CA ARG A 315 15.39 -24.46 1.39
C ARG A 315 16.69 -23.71 1.63
N GLN A 316 17.74 -24.07 0.91
CA GLN A 316 18.98 -23.31 0.93
C GLN A 316 18.76 -21.92 0.31
N LEU A 317 18.90 -20.86 1.11
CA LEU A 317 18.88 -19.50 0.61
C LEU A 317 20.30 -19.17 0.13
N VAL A 318 20.49 -18.99 -1.18
CA VAL A 318 21.82 -18.81 -1.77
C VAL A 318 22.12 -17.33 -2.00
N THR A 319 21.13 -16.59 -2.48
CA THR A 319 21.27 -15.18 -2.90
C THR A 319 20.48 -14.23 -2.00
N VAL A 320 20.78 -12.93 -2.09
CA VAL A 320 19.99 -11.86 -1.47
C VAL A 320 18.52 -11.94 -1.91
N ARG A 321 18.26 -12.23 -3.19
CA ARG A 321 16.89 -12.45 -3.70
C ARG A 321 16.17 -13.57 -2.97
N ASP A 322 16.83 -14.71 -2.75
CA ASP A 322 16.22 -15.85 -2.06
C ASP A 322 15.85 -15.48 -0.62
N LEU A 323 16.77 -14.81 0.08
CA LEU A 323 16.53 -14.33 1.44
C LEU A 323 15.32 -13.40 1.51
N PHE A 324 15.28 -12.35 0.69
CA PHE A 324 14.17 -11.40 0.74
C PHE A 324 12.85 -12.01 0.26
N ARG A 325 12.85 -12.93 -0.71
CA ARG A 325 11.65 -13.68 -1.09
C ARG A 325 11.11 -14.51 0.07
N PHE A 326 12.00 -15.18 0.80
CA PHE A 326 11.63 -15.96 1.96
C PHE A 326 11.08 -15.08 3.09
N ILE A 327 11.72 -13.95 3.39
CA ILE A 327 11.22 -12.97 4.38
C ILE A 327 9.83 -12.46 3.98
N MET A 328 9.64 -12.09 2.72
CA MET A 328 8.35 -11.63 2.20
C MET A 328 7.27 -12.72 2.30
N HIS A 329 7.63 -13.98 2.06
CA HIS A 329 6.74 -15.11 2.23
C HIS A 329 6.29 -15.27 3.69
N LEU A 330 7.23 -15.26 4.64
CA LEU A 330 6.94 -15.31 6.07
C LEU A 330 6.07 -14.13 6.52
N LEU A 331 6.35 -12.91 6.04
CA LEU A 331 5.53 -11.73 6.34
C LEU A 331 4.10 -11.88 5.81
N HIS A 332 3.92 -12.51 4.65
CA HIS A 332 2.60 -12.75 4.09
C HIS A 332 1.85 -13.82 4.87
N GLN A 333 2.52 -14.91 5.25
CA GLN A 333 1.96 -15.95 6.13
C GLN A 333 1.55 -15.38 7.48
N ALA A 334 2.44 -14.66 8.17
CA ALA A 334 2.13 -14.06 9.46
C ALA A 334 0.93 -13.09 9.42
N ARG A 335 0.78 -12.34 8.32
CA ARG A 335 -0.39 -11.47 8.10
C ARG A 335 -1.67 -12.29 7.89
N LYS A 336 -1.59 -13.34 7.08
CA LYS A 336 -2.71 -14.25 6.82
C LYS A 336 -3.13 -14.93 8.12
N ASP A 337 -2.18 -15.46 8.89
CA ASP A 337 -2.41 -16.11 10.17
C ASP A 337 -3.07 -15.16 11.17
N ALA A 338 -2.63 -13.90 11.23
CA ALA A 338 -3.23 -12.86 12.06
C ALA A 338 -4.66 -12.46 11.62
N GLU A 339 -4.98 -12.58 10.33
CA GLU A 339 -6.34 -12.37 9.80
C GLU A 339 -7.25 -13.58 10.11
N THR A 340 -6.74 -14.80 10.01
CA THR A 340 -7.45 -16.04 10.38
C THR A 340 -7.55 -16.30 11.89
N SER A 341 -6.71 -15.67 12.72
CA SER A 341 -6.76 -15.79 14.19
C SER A 341 -7.76 -14.84 14.87
N LYS A 342 -8.59 -14.11 14.10
CA LYS A 342 -9.86 -13.60 14.63
C LYS A 342 -10.77 -14.80 14.89
N PRO A 343 -11.50 -14.88 16.02
CA PRO A 343 -12.03 -16.15 16.50
C PRO A 343 -13.19 -16.61 15.62
N ALA A 344 -12.89 -17.48 14.67
CA ALA A 344 -13.80 -18.54 14.25
C ALA A 344 -13.20 -19.84 14.78
N MET A 345 -14.02 -20.58 15.53
CA MET A 345 -13.66 -21.87 16.11
C MET A 345 -13.15 -22.85 15.04
N ASP A 346 -12.03 -23.48 15.38
CA ASP A 346 -11.65 -24.87 15.08
C ASP A 346 -11.33 -25.27 13.62
N GLU A 347 -10.10 -25.73 13.37
CA GLU A 347 -9.80 -27.17 13.34
C GLU A 347 -8.29 -27.38 13.10
N HIS A 348 -7.71 -28.25 13.93
CA HIS A 348 -6.38 -28.80 13.78
C HIS A 348 -6.17 -29.40 12.38
N ARG A 349 -5.15 -28.94 11.66
CA ARG A 349 -4.54 -29.69 10.56
C ARG A 349 -3.06 -29.84 10.80
N GLU A 350 -2.72 -30.98 11.39
CA GLU A 350 -1.38 -31.57 11.29
C GLU A 350 -1.11 -31.86 9.82
N VAL A 351 -0.11 -31.19 9.25
CA VAL A 351 0.44 -31.55 7.94
C VAL A 351 1.70 -32.35 8.20
N GLU A 352 1.57 -33.67 8.10
CA GLU A 352 2.70 -34.59 8.02
C GLU A 352 3.54 -34.26 6.78
N SER A 353 4.76 -33.76 7.00
CA SER A 353 5.75 -33.61 5.94
C SER A 353 6.56 -34.89 5.82
N ASN A 354 6.14 -35.75 4.89
CA ASN A 354 6.92 -36.88 4.41
C ASN A 354 8.05 -36.37 3.51
N VAL A 355 9.23 -36.12 4.09
CA VAL A 355 10.49 -36.01 3.36
C VAL A 355 11.56 -36.82 4.11
N LEU A 356 12.24 -37.70 3.37
CA LEU A 356 13.31 -38.60 3.81
C LEU A 356 14.31 -37.89 4.75
N CYS A 357 14.12 -38.08 6.05
CA CYS A 357 15.00 -37.54 7.08
C CYS A 357 16.29 -38.38 7.13
N MET A 358 17.46 -37.73 7.10
CA MET A 358 18.75 -38.36 7.36
C MET A 358 18.86 -38.96 8.78
N TRP A 359 17.92 -38.61 9.67
CA TRP A 359 17.85 -39.04 11.06
C TRP A 359 16.50 -39.68 11.36
N THR A 360 16.49 -40.70 12.19
CA THR A 360 15.24 -41.35 12.60
C THR A 360 14.45 -40.44 13.56
N ASN A 361 13.14 -40.65 13.67
CA ASN A 361 12.34 -39.99 14.71
C ASN A 361 12.91 -40.25 16.12
N GLU A 362 13.57 -41.39 16.33
CA GLU A 362 14.24 -41.70 17.59
C GLU A 362 15.46 -40.79 17.84
N ASP A 363 16.24 -40.46 16.81
CA ASP A 363 17.37 -39.53 16.90
C ASP A 363 16.91 -38.13 17.31
N ILE A 364 15.81 -37.66 16.71
CA ILE A 364 15.19 -36.36 17.01
C ILE A 364 14.67 -36.36 18.45
N ASN A 365 13.91 -37.39 18.83
CA ASN A 365 13.38 -37.52 20.19
C ASN A 365 14.49 -37.59 21.24
N ARG A 366 15.60 -38.28 20.96
CA ARG A 366 16.78 -38.32 21.85
C ARG A 366 17.41 -36.94 22.01
N ALA A 367 17.57 -36.19 20.93
CA ALA A 367 18.16 -34.86 20.95
C ALA A 367 17.29 -33.84 21.68
N GLU A 368 15.97 -33.87 21.45
CA GLU A 368 15.01 -33.03 22.17
C GLU A 368 14.93 -33.38 23.65
N ALA A 369 14.92 -34.67 24.00
CA ALA A 369 14.95 -35.11 25.40
C ALA A 369 16.21 -34.62 26.13
N ALA A 370 17.36 -34.57 25.46
CA ALA A 370 18.58 -34.00 26.01
C ALA A 370 18.45 -32.49 26.27
N MET A 371 17.85 -31.74 25.34
CA MET A 371 17.61 -30.30 25.50
C MET A 371 16.61 -30.00 26.61
N LEU A 372 15.53 -30.79 26.71
CA LEU A 372 14.55 -30.70 27.79
C LEU A 372 15.17 -30.96 29.16
N LYS A 373 16.10 -31.92 29.28
CA LYS A 373 16.86 -32.15 30.51
C LYS A 373 17.69 -30.93 30.90
N VAL A 374 18.29 -30.24 29.93
CA VAL A 374 19.04 -28.99 30.18
C VAL A 374 18.10 -27.89 30.66
N LEU A 375 16.95 -27.69 30.00
CA LEU A 375 15.98 -26.68 30.41
C LEU A 375 15.42 -26.94 31.81
N ARG A 376 15.12 -28.19 32.15
CA ARG A 376 14.67 -28.60 33.49
C ARG A 376 15.75 -28.42 34.57
N ALA A 377 17.02 -28.54 34.22
CA ALA A 377 18.14 -28.36 35.15
C ALA A 377 18.45 -26.88 35.44
N VAL A 378 17.99 -25.97 34.59
CA VAL A 378 18.12 -24.52 34.80
C VAL A 378 16.99 -24.05 35.72
N GLN A 379 17.31 -23.19 36.69
CA GLN A 379 16.34 -22.66 37.65
C GLN A 379 15.07 -22.12 36.97
N ALA A 380 13.91 -22.48 37.53
CA ALA A 380 12.61 -22.07 37.03
C ALA A 380 12.55 -20.54 36.81
N GLY A 381 12.19 -20.13 35.58
CA GLY A 381 12.05 -18.73 35.20
C GLY A 381 13.22 -18.11 34.42
N ARG A 382 14.37 -18.79 34.31
CA ARG A 382 15.54 -18.26 33.59
C ARG A 382 15.56 -18.69 32.13
N TRP A 383 15.75 -17.72 31.24
CA TRP A 383 15.90 -17.94 29.81
C TRP A 383 17.29 -18.47 29.47
N VAL A 384 17.35 -19.50 28.61
CA VAL A 384 18.58 -20.15 28.17
C VAL A 384 18.82 -19.81 26.70
N SER A 385 19.96 -19.18 26.40
CA SER A 385 20.29 -18.87 25.01
C SER A 385 20.47 -20.14 24.17
N TRP A 386 20.17 -20.03 22.87
CA TRP A 386 20.40 -21.06 21.86
C TRP A 386 21.79 -21.68 21.96
N ARG A 387 22.83 -20.85 22.12
CA ARG A 387 24.22 -21.31 22.22
C ARG A 387 24.48 -22.13 23.48
N ALA A 388 23.92 -21.69 24.62
CA ALA A 388 24.07 -22.40 25.87
C ALA A 388 23.31 -23.73 25.85
N LEU A 389 22.09 -23.75 25.30
CA LEU A 389 21.28 -24.95 25.17
C LEU A 389 21.92 -25.96 24.20
N ARG A 390 22.36 -25.50 23.04
CA ARG A 390 23.11 -26.28 22.05
C ARG A 390 24.40 -26.86 22.63
N GLY A 391 25.21 -26.03 23.29
CA GLY A 391 26.50 -26.45 23.85
C GLY A 391 26.36 -27.40 25.05
N ALA A 392 25.26 -27.31 25.81
CA ALA A 392 24.95 -28.27 26.86
C ALA A 392 24.46 -29.60 26.28
N ALA A 393 23.62 -29.56 25.26
CA ALA A 393 23.07 -30.75 24.59
C ALA A 393 24.11 -31.49 23.74
N SER A 394 25.18 -30.83 23.28
CA SER A 394 26.27 -31.47 22.52
C SER A 394 27.10 -32.48 23.30
N LYS A 395 26.88 -32.63 24.61
CA LYS A 395 27.45 -33.72 25.41
C LYS A 395 26.67 -35.03 25.29
N ALA A 396 25.43 -34.98 24.81
CA ALA A 396 24.53 -36.12 24.70
C ALA A 396 24.18 -36.47 23.25
N VAL A 397 24.51 -35.58 22.30
CA VAL A 397 24.23 -35.74 20.86
C VAL A 397 25.48 -35.34 20.09
N ASP A 398 26.06 -36.28 19.36
CA ASP A 398 27.33 -36.08 18.64
C ASP A 398 27.15 -35.26 17.34
N SER A 399 25.97 -35.33 16.72
CA SER A 399 25.66 -34.58 15.50
C SER A 399 25.24 -33.14 15.80
N GLN A 400 26.09 -32.19 15.39
CA GLN A 400 25.80 -30.76 15.50
C GLN A 400 24.61 -30.33 14.65
N GLU A 401 24.39 -31.00 13.52
CA GLU A 401 23.30 -30.71 12.59
C GLU A 401 21.95 -31.21 13.13
N LEU A 402 21.94 -32.35 13.83
CA LEU A 402 20.78 -32.89 14.53
C LEU A 402 20.37 -32.00 15.71
N LEU A 403 21.33 -31.42 16.43
CA LEU A 403 21.05 -30.43 17.49
C LEU A 403 20.40 -29.17 16.92
N ASP A 404 20.96 -28.64 15.84
CA ASP A 404 20.40 -27.46 15.19
C ASP A 404 19.00 -27.76 14.62
N TYR A 405 18.75 -28.97 14.14
CA TYR A 405 17.42 -29.43 13.70
C TYR A 405 16.43 -29.54 14.87
N SER A 406 16.81 -30.22 15.94
CA SER A 406 15.92 -30.50 17.08
C SER A 406 15.55 -29.22 17.85
N LEU A 407 16.48 -28.26 17.95
CA LEU A 407 16.17 -26.96 18.55
C LEU A 407 15.10 -26.17 17.78
N ARG A 408 14.95 -26.39 16.46
CA ARG A 408 13.88 -25.77 15.65
C ARG A 408 12.50 -26.35 15.99
N GLY A 409 12.45 -27.65 16.33
CA GLY A 409 11.22 -28.38 16.65
C GLY A 409 10.69 -28.15 18.08
N LEU A 410 11.45 -27.50 18.96
CA LEU A 410 11.07 -27.33 20.37
C LEU A 410 9.94 -26.32 20.61
N ARG A 411 9.75 -25.34 19.71
CA ARG A 411 8.81 -24.25 19.95
C ARG A 411 7.37 -24.77 20.09
N GLY A 412 6.72 -24.47 21.22
CA GLY A 412 5.32 -24.82 21.43
C GLY A 412 5.06 -26.31 21.70
N LYS A 413 6.10 -27.14 21.89
CA LYS A 413 5.92 -28.52 22.34
C LYS A 413 5.38 -28.56 23.76
N LEU A 414 4.35 -29.37 23.94
CA LEU A 414 3.76 -29.68 25.23
C LEU A 414 4.67 -30.67 25.95
N MET A 415 5.07 -30.34 27.16
CA MET A 415 5.80 -31.24 28.04
C MET A 415 4.81 -32.12 28.82
N ASP A 416 5.25 -33.30 29.25
CA ASP A 416 4.44 -34.25 30.04
C ASP A 416 3.89 -33.66 31.36
N ASP A 417 4.46 -32.54 31.81
CA ASP A 417 4.08 -31.77 33.01
C ASP A 417 3.07 -30.63 32.72
N GLY A 418 2.55 -30.54 31.49
CA GLY A 418 1.56 -29.55 31.08
C GLY A 418 2.10 -28.17 30.72
N HIS A 419 3.43 -27.97 30.72
CA HIS A 419 4.06 -26.70 30.36
C HIS A 419 4.44 -26.66 28.87
N PHE A 420 4.44 -25.47 28.28
CA PHE A 420 4.88 -25.24 26.90
C PHE A 420 6.25 -24.58 26.87
N ILE A 421 7.09 -25.01 25.94
CA ILE A 421 8.39 -24.36 25.71
C ILE A 421 8.17 -23.01 25.04
N ALA A 422 8.57 -21.94 25.73
CA ALA A 422 8.53 -20.59 25.23
C ALA A 422 9.85 -20.25 24.51
N VAL A 423 9.74 -19.61 23.35
CA VAL A 423 10.89 -19.15 22.57
C VAL A 423 10.75 -17.65 22.35
N ARG A 424 11.83 -16.90 22.60
CA ARG A 424 11.89 -15.46 22.33
C ARG A 424 13.19 -15.07 21.65
N CYS A 425 13.18 -13.92 20.98
CA CYS A 425 14.39 -13.21 20.62
C CYS A 425 14.64 -12.12 21.66
N ASN A 426 15.78 -12.17 22.34
CA ASN A 426 16.16 -11.13 23.29
C ASN A 426 16.48 -9.83 22.53
N THR A 427 15.85 -8.73 22.92
CA THR A 427 15.96 -7.43 22.23
C THR A 427 17.32 -6.76 22.40
N GLU A 428 18.06 -7.07 23.46
CA GLU A 428 19.38 -6.48 23.74
C GLU A 428 20.52 -7.28 23.11
N THR A 429 20.41 -8.61 23.15
CA THR A 429 21.49 -9.51 22.67
C THR A 429 21.22 -10.10 21.29
N SER A 430 20.01 -9.91 20.75
CA SER A 430 19.54 -10.56 19.52
C SER A 430 19.69 -12.08 19.52
N ALA A 431 19.78 -12.69 20.70
CA ALA A 431 19.92 -14.13 20.87
C ALA A 431 18.53 -14.78 20.99
N ILE A 432 18.37 -15.94 20.34
CA ILE A 432 17.22 -16.82 20.57
C ILE A 432 17.38 -17.42 21.97
N GLU A 433 16.34 -17.35 22.77
CA GLU A 433 16.31 -17.91 24.12
C GLU A 433 15.09 -18.81 24.30
N TYR A 434 15.28 -19.85 25.13
CA TYR A 434 14.31 -20.89 25.45
C TYR A 434 13.98 -20.85 26.94
N ARG A 435 12.73 -21.15 27.30
CA ARG A 435 12.29 -21.32 28.68
C ARG A 435 11.21 -22.37 28.80
#